data_AF-A0A834R0Q2-F1
#
_entry.id   AF-A0A834R0Q2-F1
#
_cell.length_a   1.000
_cell.length_b   1.000
_cell.length_c   1.000
_cell.angle_alpha   90.00
_cell.angle_beta   90.00
_cell.angle_gamma   90.00
#
_symmetry.space_group_name_H-M   'P 1'
#
loop_
_entity.id
_entity.type
_entity.pdbx_description
1 polymer ?
#
loop_
_entity_poly.entity_id
_entity_poly.type
_entity_poly.pdbx_seq_one_letter_code
_entity_poly.pdbx_strand_id
1 'polypeptide(L)'
;MPKMISVRVTTMDAELEFAIQPNTTGKQLFDQVVKTIGLREVWFFGLQYQDTKGFSTWLKLNKKFCAKFYPEELIQDITQRLFFLQVKEGILNDDIYFPPETAVLLASYAVQSKYGDFNKEVHKSGYLAGDKLLPQRVLEQHKLNKDQWEEWIQVWHEEHRGMLREDAVLEYLKIAQDLEMYGVNYFSIKNKKGSELWLGVDALGLNIYEQNDRLTPKIGFPWTNLGPGPGNHELYMRRSKPDTIEVQQMKAQAREEKHQKEMEYALLENKKKKQEMAEKEKEKIEQEKEEQREKLKQIEEQTKKAQQELEEQTHRALELEQEQKRAQSEAEKLAKNVKKLKRPRRPCCRLPGTRRRSRNN
;
A
#
# COMPACT_ATOMS: atom_id res chain seq x y z
N MET A 1 -46.22 19.00 -20.70
CA MET A 1 -45.42 18.79 -19.47
C MET A 1 -44.55 20.02 -19.25
N PRO A 2 -44.14 20.36 -18.01
CA PRO A 2 -43.17 21.42 -17.76
C PRO A 2 -41.85 21.13 -18.49
N LYS A 3 -41.18 22.17 -19.01
CA LYS A 3 -39.84 22.02 -19.60
C LYS A 3 -38.83 21.78 -18.47
N MET A 4 -38.15 20.64 -18.51
CA MET A 4 -37.07 20.33 -17.56
C MET A 4 -35.88 21.26 -17.79
N ILE A 5 -35.21 21.64 -16.69
CA ILE A 5 -33.99 22.43 -16.66
C ILE A 5 -32.84 21.49 -16.31
N SER A 6 -31.81 21.41 -17.15
CA SER A 6 -30.58 20.70 -16.78
C SER A 6 -29.74 21.57 -15.86
N VAL A 7 -29.23 20.99 -14.77
CA VAL A 7 -28.38 21.65 -13.78
C VAL A 7 -27.21 20.73 -13.44
N ARG A 8 -25.99 21.20 -13.70
CA ARG A 8 -24.78 20.59 -13.17
C ARG A 8 -24.52 21.09 -11.75
N VAL A 9 -24.06 20.18 -10.89
CA VAL A 9 -23.53 20.44 -9.56
C VAL A 9 -22.15 19.81 -9.44
N THR A 10 -21.14 20.62 -9.17
CA THR A 10 -19.76 20.16 -9.02
C THR A 10 -19.42 20.10 -7.52
N THR A 11 -19.06 18.91 -7.02
CA THR A 11 -18.43 18.72 -5.70
C THR A 11 -16.92 18.89 -5.83
N MET A 12 -16.15 18.62 -4.78
CA MET A 12 -14.68 18.62 -4.87
C MET A 12 -14.09 17.42 -5.63
N ASP A 13 -14.92 16.43 -5.98
CA ASP A 13 -14.47 15.13 -6.48
C ASP A 13 -15.32 14.53 -7.63
N ALA A 14 -16.48 15.13 -7.95
CA ALA A 14 -17.41 14.65 -8.96
C ALA A 14 -18.19 15.81 -9.62
N GLU A 15 -18.58 15.62 -10.88
CA GLU A 15 -19.62 16.41 -11.52
C GLU A 15 -20.92 15.59 -11.58
N LEU A 16 -22.01 16.17 -11.12
CA LEU A 16 -23.33 15.54 -11.05
C LEU A 16 -24.32 16.34 -11.90
N GLU A 17 -25.04 15.69 -12.82
CA GLU A 17 -26.06 16.35 -13.64
C GLU A 17 -27.47 15.93 -13.25
N PHE A 18 -28.34 16.93 -13.03
CA PHE A 18 -29.72 16.75 -12.59
C PHE A 18 -30.69 17.44 -13.56
N ALA A 19 -31.79 16.76 -13.91
CA ALA A 19 -32.91 17.37 -14.59
C ALA A 19 -33.97 17.79 -13.56
N ILE A 20 -34.16 19.09 -13.35
CA ILE A 20 -35.13 19.64 -12.39
C ILE A 20 -36.33 20.28 -13.08
N GLN A 21 -37.45 20.41 -12.36
CA GLN A 21 -38.61 21.19 -12.80
C GLN A 21 -38.45 22.67 -12.40
N PRO A 22 -39.05 23.66 -13.11
CA PRO A 22 -38.91 25.08 -12.80
C PRO A 22 -39.40 25.52 -11.40
N ASN A 23 -40.24 24.71 -10.76
CA ASN A 23 -40.72 24.88 -9.38
C ASN A 23 -39.82 24.20 -8.32
N THR A 24 -38.73 23.54 -8.72
CA THR A 24 -37.86 22.78 -7.81
C THR A 24 -37.12 23.73 -6.89
N THR A 25 -37.38 23.60 -5.59
CA THR A 25 -36.76 24.46 -4.58
C THR A 25 -35.27 24.17 -4.44
N GLY A 26 -34.52 25.18 -3.97
CA GLY A 26 -33.09 25.01 -3.70
C GLY A 26 -32.77 23.91 -2.67
N LYS A 27 -33.71 23.62 -1.77
CA LYS A 27 -33.63 22.48 -0.83
C LYS A 27 -33.81 21.15 -1.54
N GLN A 28 -34.81 20.98 -2.41
CA GLN A 28 -35.02 19.71 -3.13
C GLN A 28 -33.81 19.31 -3.98
N LEU A 29 -33.14 20.27 -4.66
CA LEU A 29 -31.90 19.96 -5.37
C LEU A 29 -30.72 19.70 -4.41
N PHE A 30 -30.66 20.35 -3.24
CA PHE A 30 -29.68 20.02 -2.20
C PHE A 30 -29.88 18.58 -1.69
N ASP A 31 -31.12 18.21 -1.36
CA ASP A 31 -31.52 16.89 -0.87
C ASP A 31 -31.20 15.78 -1.88
N GLN A 32 -31.33 16.07 -3.19
CA GLN A 32 -30.90 15.18 -4.26
C GLN A 32 -29.38 15.00 -4.28
N VAL A 33 -28.61 16.11 -4.27
CA VAL A 33 -27.13 16.07 -4.30
C VAL A 33 -26.59 15.25 -3.13
N VAL A 34 -26.98 15.56 -1.89
CA VAL A 34 -26.45 14.88 -0.70
C VAL A 34 -26.85 13.40 -0.65
N LYS A 35 -28.05 13.06 -1.13
CA LYS A 35 -28.49 11.66 -1.26
C LYS A 35 -27.69 10.90 -2.32
N THR A 36 -27.34 11.53 -3.44
CA THR A 36 -26.53 10.90 -4.50
C THR A 36 -25.10 10.59 -4.03
N ILE A 37 -24.52 11.40 -3.15
CA ILE A 37 -23.17 11.18 -2.58
C ILE A 37 -23.16 10.45 -1.22
N GLY A 38 -24.31 10.06 -0.68
CA GLY A 38 -24.41 9.36 0.63
C GLY A 38 -24.14 10.22 1.88
N LEU A 39 -24.19 11.54 1.75
CA LEU A 39 -23.81 12.48 2.82
C LEU A 39 -25.00 12.80 3.73
N ARG A 40 -24.84 12.56 5.03
CA ARG A 40 -25.82 12.81 6.10
C ARG A 40 -25.48 14.03 6.96
N GLU A 41 -24.20 14.42 7.03
CA GLU A 41 -23.71 15.62 7.74
C GLU A 41 -24.02 16.94 7.00
N VAL A 42 -25.26 17.05 6.50
CA VAL A 42 -25.74 18.08 5.58
C VAL A 42 -25.58 19.51 6.09
N TRP A 43 -25.54 19.69 7.41
CA TRP A 43 -25.49 20.98 8.08
C TRP A 43 -24.16 21.75 7.85
N PHE A 44 -23.09 21.07 7.42
CA PHE A 44 -21.83 21.73 7.09
C PHE A 44 -21.80 22.32 5.67
N PHE A 45 -22.62 21.82 4.76
CA PHE A 45 -22.51 22.12 3.33
C PHE A 45 -23.53 23.15 2.88
N GLY A 46 -23.08 23.97 1.94
CA GLY A 46 -23.95 24.84 1.17
C GLY A 46 -23.81 24.56 -0.32
N LEU A 47 -24.66 25.25 -1.07
CA LEU A 47 -24.57 25.34 -2.51
C LEU A 47 -24.34 26.82 -2.86
N GLN A 48 -23.37 27.09 -3.72
CA GLN A 48 -22.89 28.42 -4.07
C GLN A 48 -23.09 28.68 -5.57
N TYR A 49 -23.40 29.91 -5.98
CA TYR A 49 -23.40 30.34 -7.39
C TYR A 49 -22.63 31.64 -7.55
N GLN A 50 -22.19 31.91 -8.78
CA GLN A 50 -21.88 33.25 -9.20
C GLN A 50 -23.17 33.94 -9.67
N ASP A 51 -23.48 35.12 -9.12
CA ASP A 51 -24.63 35.91 -9.55
C ASP A 51 -24.38 36.62 -10.89
N THR A 52 -25.39 37.30 -11.44
CA THR A 52 -25.28 38.05 -12.71
C THR A 52 -24.35 39.27 -12.67
N LYS A 53 -23.73 39.56 -11.51
CA LYS A 53 -22.74 40.63 -11.31
C LYS A 53 -21.35 40.08 -11.00
N GLY A 54 -21.17 38.75 -10.96
CA GLY A 54 -19.89 38.10 -10.67
C GLY A 54 -19.68 37.70 -9.21
N PHE A 55 -20.62 37.96 -8.29
CA PHE A 55 -20.44 37.69 -6.85
C PHE A 55 -20.82 36.25 -6.47
N SER A 56 -19.86 35.54 -5.85
CA SER A 56 -20.05 34.22 -5.27
C SER A 56 -20.99 34.27 -4.05
N THR A 57 -22.23 33.83 -4.23
CA THR A 57 -23.33 33.96 -3.27
C THR A 57 -23.88 32.57 -2.88
N TRP A 58 -24.45 32.40 -1.68
CA TRP A 58 -25.11 31.16 -1.26
C TRP A 58 -26.57 31.09 -1.75
N LEU A 59 -27.06 29.90 -2.11
CA LEU A 59 -27.89 29.77 -3.32
C LEU A 59 -29.27 29.11 -3.19
N LYS A 60 -30.16 29.44 -4.15
CA LYS A 60 -31.33 28.59 -4.53
C LYS A 60 -31.12 27.71 -5.80
N LEU A 61 -30.69 28.20 -6.98
CA LEU A 61 -30.28 27.46 -8.22
C LEU A 61 -29.23 28.31 -9.03
N ASN A 62 -28.10 27.90 -9.66
CA ASN A 62 -27.38 26.63 -10.00
C ASN A 62 -25.89 26.64 -9.52
N LYS A 63 -25.19 25.49 -9.30
CA LYS A 63 -24.48 25.28 -8.00
C LYS A 63 -23.05 24.64 -7.98
N LYS A 64 -22.06 25.21 -7.25
CA LYS A 64 -20.89 24.48 -6.66
C LYS A 64 -21.27 23.98 -5.26
N PHE A 65 -20.90 22.75 -4.88
CA PHE A 65 -21.16 22.18 -3.54
C PHE A 65 -19.91 22.28 -2.67
N CYS A 66 -19.99 23.07 -1.60
CA CYS A 66 -18.85 23.41 -0.75
C CYS A 66 -19.22 23.36 0.73
N ALA A 67 -18.26 22.99 1.58
CA ALA A 67 -18.35 23.22 3.01
C ALA A 67 -18.43 24.74 3.27
N LYS A 68 -19.40 25.12 4.10
CA LYS A 68 -19.66 26.50 4.53
C LYS A 68 -19.22 26.74 5.98
N PHE A 69 -19.18 25.68 6.78
CA PHE A 69 -19.00 25.73 8.22
C PHE A 69 -18.03 24.63 8.66
N TYR A 70 -16.94 24.99 9.32
CA TYR A 70 -15.85 24.08 9.65
C TYR A 70 -15.97 23.57 11.11
N PRO A 71 -15.99 22.24 11.34
CA PRO A 71 -16.05 21.64 12.68
C PRO A 71 -14.71 21.08 13.15
N GLU A 72 -14.65 20.73 14.44
CA GLU A 72 -13.55 20.01 15.10
C GLU A 72 -13.67 18.47 14.96
N GLU A 73 -14.87 17.96 14.65
CA GLU A 73 -15.17 16.52 14.50
C GLU A 73 -15.99 16.29 13.22
N LEU A 74 -15.62 15.27 12.43
CA LEU A 74 -16.25 14.88 11.17
C LEU A 74 -16.53 13.38 11.18
N ILE A 75 -17.79 12.98 10.99
CA ILE A 75 -18.26 11.62 11.32
C ILE A 75 -18.11 10.65 10.15
N GLN A 76 -18.41 11.06 8.91
CA GLN A 76 -18.36 10.20 7.72
C GLN A 76 -17.14 10.47 6.84
N ASP A 77 -16.57 9.40 6.27
CA ASP A 77 -15.45 9.45 5.33
C ASP A 77 -15.71 10.38 4.13
N ILE A 78 -16.94 10.39 3.59
CA ILE A 78 -17.32 11.30 2.48
C ILE A 78 -17.25 12.76 2.91
N THR A 79 -17.64 13.07 4.14
CA THR A 79 -17.55 14.42 4.72
C THR A 79 -16.09 14.80 4.88
N GLN A 80 -15.29 13.95 5.54
CA GLN A 80 -13.85 14.15 5.75
C GLN A 80 -13.12 14.39 4.42
N ARG A 81 -13.35 13.55 3.42
CA ARG A 81 -12.75 13.64 2.08
C ARG A 81 -13.13 14.94 1.35
N LEU A 82 -14.38 15.39 1.43
CA LEU A 82 -14.81 16.65 0.81
C LEU A 82 -14.22 17.88 1.51
N PHE A 83 -14.12 17.86 2.84
CA PHE A 83 -13.40 18.89 3.60
C PHE A 83 -11.92 18.93 3.23
N PHE A 84 -11.22 17.80 3.26
CA PHE A 84 -9.82 17.68 2.89
C PHE A 84 -9.54 18.24 1.49
N LEU A 85 -10.35 17.88 0.49
CA LEU A 85 -10.15 18.38 -0.87
C LEU A 85 -10.39 19.90 -0.97
N GLN A 86 -11.38 20.46 -0.27
CA GLN A 86 -11.65 21.90 -0.26
C GLN A 86 -10.55 22.69 0.47
N VAL A 87 -10.08 22.20 1.61
CA VAL A 87 -8.99 22.82 2.38
C VAL A 87 -7.68 22.75 1.60
N LYS A 88 -7.39 21.62 0.97
CA LYS A 88 -6.22 21.44 0.09
C LYS A 88 -6.30 22.33 -1.17
N GLU A 89 -7.49 22.57 -1.74
CA GLU A 89 -7.68 23.58 -2.81
C GLU A 89 -7.31 24.98 -2.29
N GLY A 90 -7.85 25.41 -1.15
CA GLY A 90 -7.57 26.72 -0.57
C GLY A 90 -6.10 26.95 -0.17
N ILE A 91 -5.42 25.94 0.37
CA ILE A 91 -3.98 26.02 0.69
C ILE A 91 -3.14 26.12 -0.60
N LEU A 92 -3.41 25.29 -1.61
CA LEU A 92 -2.63 25.29 -2.87
C LEU A 92 -2.83 26.56 -3.72
N ASN A 93 -3.94 27.26 -3.54
CA ASN A 93 -4.23 28.54 -4.19
C ASN A 93 -3.66 29.77 -3.43
N ASP A 94 -3.03 29.56 -2.25
CA ASP A 94 -2.67 30.63 -1.30
C ASP A 94 -3.90 31.46 -0.80
N ASP A 95 -5.12 30.91 -0.88
CA ASP A 95 -6.33 31.48 -0.24
C ASP A 95 -6.24 31.38 1.30
N ILE A 96 -5.68 30.27 1.79
CA ILE A 96 -5.36 30.00 3.20
C ILE A 96 -3.84 30.13 3.35
N TYR A 97 -3.38 31.05 4.20
CA TYR A 97 -1.94 31.16 4.50
C TYR A 97 -1.43 29.88 5.18
N PHE A 98 -0.21 29.49 4.82
CA PHE A 98 0.35 28.21 5.21
C PHE A 98 1.88 28.30 5.38
N PRO A 99 2.43 28.00 6.58
CA PRO A 99 3.86 28.15 6.86
C PRO A 99 4.71 27.06 6.18
N PRO A 100 5.83 27.42 5.50
CA PRO A 100 6.67 26.46 4.78
C PRO A 100 7.16 25.27 5.60
N GLU A 101 7.38 25.46 6.90
CA GLU A 101 7.87 24.46 7.86
C GLU A 101 6.94 23.23 7.94
N THR A 102 5.63 23.45 7.80
CA THR A 102 4.61 22.38 7.82
C THR A 102 4.28 21.84 6.42
N ALA A 103 4.84 22.43 5.36
CA ALA A 103 4.37 22.21 4.01
C ALA A 103 4.72 20.84 3.43
N VAL A 104 5.92 20.33 3.74
CA VAL A 104 6.32 18.96 3.40
C VAL A 104 5.44 17.94 4.12
N LEU A 105 5.06 18.21 5.37
CA LEU A 105 4.25 17.31 6.19
C LEU A 105 2.82 17.20 5.64
N LEU A 106 2.11 18.32 5.40
CA LEU A 106 0.79 18.26 4.75
C LEU A 106 0.86 17.63 3.35
N ALA A 107 1.89 17.95 2.56
CA ALA A 107 2.08 17.32 1.26
C ALA A 107 2.22 15.79 1.37
N SER A 108 2.97 15.29 2.37
CA SER A 108 3.14 13.85 2.59
C SER A 108 1.83 13.13 2.98
N TYR A 109 0.99 13.74 3.83
CA TYR A 109 -0.35 13.21 4.13
C TYR A 109 -1.26 13.22 2.90
N ALA A 110 -1.21 14.27 2.07
CA ALA A 110 -1.95 14.30 0.82
C ALA A 110 -1.49 13.20 -0.15
N VAL A 111 -0.19 12.90 -0.21
CA VAL A 111 0.38 11.80 -0.98
C VAL A 111 -0.08 10.44 -0.43
N GLN A 112 0.03 10.18 0.88
CA GLN A 112 -0.44 8.94 1.52
C GLN A 112 -1.96 8.74 1.27
N SER A 113 -2.77 9.79 1.35
CA SER A 113 -4.23 9.69 1.06
C SER A 113 -4.54 9.29 -0.39
N LYS A 114 -3.70 9.69 -1.35
CA LYS A 114 -3.89 9.46 -2.79
C LYS A 114 -3.37 8.09 -3.21
N TYR A 115 -2.13 7.77 -2.83
CA TYR A 115 -1.41 6.57 -3.28
C TYR A 115 -1.54 5.41 -2.29
N GLY A 116 -1.60 5.69 -0.98
CA GLY A 116 -1.35 4.71 0.06
C GLY A 116 0.13 4.29 0.11
N ASP A 117 0.46 3.45 1.09
CA ASP A 117 1.81 3.03 1.48
C ASP A 117 2.88 3.07 0.39
N PHE A 118 3.99 3.75 0.69
CA PHE A 118 5.14 3.79 -0.20
C PHE A 118 5.68 2.38 -0.53
N ASN A 119 5.79 2.11 -1.84
CA ASN A 119 6.43 0.92 -2.39
C ASN A 119 7.46 1.33 -3.46
N LYS A 120 8.74 1.09 -3.17
CA LYS A 120 9.90 1.40 -4.00
C LYS A 120 9.90 0.79 -5.41
N GLU A 121 9.16 -0.30 -5.63
CA GLU A 121 9.03 -0.92 -6.96
C GLU A 121 8.06 -0.15 -7.88
N VAL A 122 7.04 0.48 -7.29
CA VAL A 122 5.95 1.18 -7.98
C VAL A 122 6.21 2.68 -8.02
N HIS A 123 6.54 3.27 -6.87
CA HIS A 123 6.79 4.70 -6.67
C HIS A 123 8.26 5.03 -6.98
N LYS A 124 8.59 5.01 -8.27
CA LYS A 124 9.92 5.38 -8.79
C LYS A 124 10.08 6.91 -8.80
N SER A 125 11.32 7.40 -8.77
CA SER A 125 11.64 8.84 -8.79
C SER A 125 10.85 9.59 -9.87
N GLY A 126 10.23 10.71 -9.51
CA GLY A 126 9.32 11.48 -10.38
C GLY A 126 7.85 11.03 -10.35
N TYR A 127 7.45 10.05 -9.52
CA TYR A 127 6.04 9.66 -9.38
C TYR A 127 5.13 10.79 -8.86
N LEU A 128 5.69 11.78 -8.17
CA LEU A 128 4.98 12.97 -7.68
C LEU A 128 4.94 14.11 -8.70
N ALA A 129 5.65 13.99 -9.84
CA ALA A 129 5.83 15.10 -10.78
C ALA A 129 4.53 15.57 -11.46
N GLY A 130 3.46 14.77 -11.44
CA GLY A 130 2.14 15.17 -11.93
C GLY A 130 1.30 15.97 -10.93
N ASP A 131 1.68 16.03 -9.65
CA ASP A 131 0.84 16.57 -8.57
C ASP A 131 1.16 18.00 -8.14
N LYS A 132 0.10 18.76 -7.84
CA LYS A 132 0.19 20.03 -7.12
C LYS A 132 0.19 19.74 -5.61
N LEU A 133 1.37 19.73 -5.01
CA LEU A 133 1.58 19.36 -3.60
C LEU A 133 1.90 20.55 -2.67
N LEU A 134 2.46 21.63 -3.21
CA LEU A 134 2.88 22.81 -2.45
C LEU A 134 2.32 24.09 -3.09
N PRO A 135 2.00 25.14 -2.30
CA PRO A 135 1.59 26.45 -2.84
C PRO A 135 2.73 27.13 -3.61
N GLN A 136 2.39 27.98 -4.59
CA GLN A 136 3.39 28.65 -5.43
C GLN A 136 4.36 29.51 -4.59
N ARG A 137 3.85 30.23 -3.58
CA ARG A 137 4.67 31.00 -2.65
C ARG A 137 5.74 30.16 -1.95
N VAL A 138 5.44 28.95 -1.52
CA VAL A 138 6.39 28.06 -0.83
C VAL A 138 7.48 27.58 -1.79
N LEU A 139 7.11 27.27 -3.03
CA LEU A 139 8.06 26.89 -4.09
C LEU A 139 9.01 28.05 -4.47
N GLU A 140 8.53 29.30 -4.44
CA GLU A 140 9.33 30.50 -4.75
C GLU A 140 10.20 30.99 -3.58
N GLN A 141 9.78 30.75 -2.33
CA GLN A 141 10.51 31.19 -1.12
C GLN A 141 11.80 30.40 -0.86
N HIS A 142 11.90 29.15 -1.33
CA HIS A 142 13.08 28.30 -1.14
C HIS A 142 13.84 28.07 -2.45
N LYS A 143 15.17 27.99 -2.38
CA LYS A 143 16.04 27.71 -3.53
C LYS A 143 16.12 26.21 -3.90
N LEU A 144 15.11 25.43 -3.54
CA LEU A 144 15.04 24.00 -3.83
C LEU A 144 14.49 23.79 -5.24
N ASN A 145 15.05 22.83 -5.98
CA ASN A 145 14.45 22.38 -7.24
C ASN A 145 13.24 21.47 -6.95
N LYS A 146 12.49 21.11 -8.00
CA LYS A 146 11.30 20.28 -7.85
C LYS A 146 11.63 18.88 -7.33
N ASP A 147 12.71 18.28 -7.83
CA ASP A 147 13.12 16.91 -7.47
C ASP A 147 13.46 16.80 -5.98
N GLN A 148 14.09 17.83 -5.40
CA GLN A 148 14.37 17.95 -3.96
C GLN A 148 13.09 18.04 -3.12
N TRP A 149 12.08 18.79 -3.58
CA TRP A 149 10.78 18.80 -2.91
C TRP A 149 10.09 17.43 -3.00
N GLU A 150 10.14 16.75 -4.15
CA GLU A 150 9.59 15.40 -4.31
C GLU A 150 10.32 14.38 -3.41
N GLU A 151 11.65 14.47 -3.27
CA GLU A 151 12.46 13.65 -2.36
C GLU A 151 12.08 13.88 -0.89
N TRP A 152 11.97 15.15 -0.45
CA TRP A 152 11.60 15.48 0.93
C TRP A 152 10.18 15.02 1.28
N ILE A 153 9.23 15.13 0.34
CA ILE A 153 7.87 14.62 0.51
C ILE A 153 7.85 13.08 0.51
N GLN A 154 8.70 12.43 -0.30
CA GLN A 154 8.82 10.97 -0.33
C GLN A 154 9.35 10.41 1.00
N VAL A 155 10.33 11.06 1.64
CA VAL A 155 10.86 10.62 2.95
C VAL A 155 9.74 10.55 3.99
N TRP A 156 8.88 11.57 4.08
CA TRP A 156 7.72 11.54 4.98
C TRP A 156 6.63 10.57 4.54
N HIS A 157 6.43 10.35 3.23
CA HIS A 157 5.51 9.33 2.71
C HIS A 157 5.95 7.89 3.05
N GLU A 158 7.25 7.62 3.17
CA GLU A 158 7.76 6.32 3.62
C GLU A 158 7.55 6.09 5.14
N GLU A 159 7.55 7.16 5.94
CA GLU A 159 7.25 7.10 7.39
C GLU A 159 5.75 6.82 7.68
N HIS A 160 4.83 7.28 6.83
CA HIS A 160 3.37 7.05 7.00
C HIS A 160 2.89 5.62 6.69
N ARG A 161 3.82 4.67 6.54
CA ARG A 161 3.53 3.29 6.11
C ARG A 161 2.63 2.54 7.09
N GLY A 162 1.51 2.04 6.59
CA GLY A 162 0.45 1.37 7.36
C GLY A 162 -0.69 2.31 7.78
N MET A 163 -0.59 3.62 7.52
CA MET A 163 -1.66 4.58 7.77
C MET A 163 -2.77 4.45 6.72
N LEU A 164 -4.02 4.27 7.16
CA LEU A 164 -5.18 4.26 6.27
C LEU A 164 -5.34 5.62 5.55
N ARG A 165 -5.91 5.61 4.34
CA ARG A 165 -6.07 6.83 3.54
C ARG A 165 -7.00 7.84 4.21
N GLU A 166 -8.01 7.33 4.90
CA GLU A 166 -8.96 8.05 5.74
C GLU A 166 -8.27 8.70 6.95
N ASP A 167 -7.30 8.01 7.57
CA ASP A 167 -6.53 8.56 8.69
C ASP A 167 -5.52 9.62 8.21
N ALA A 168 -4.88 9.43 7.06
CA ALA A 168 -4.05 10.48 6.44
C ALA A 168 -4.86 11.73 6.06
N VAL A 169 -6.13 11.57 5.66
CA VAL A 169 -7.08 12.67 5.46
C VAL A 169 -7.41 13.40 6.77
N LEU A 170 -7.55 12.66 7.87
CA LEU A 170 -7.80 13.24 9.20
C LEU A 170 -6.57 13.96 9.77
N GLU A 171 -5.35 13.40 9.67
CA GLU A 171 -4.14 14.09 10.13
C GLU A 171 -3.85 15.36 9.30
N TYR A 172 -4.12 15.35 7.99
CA TYR A 172 -4.07 16.56 7.17
C TYR A 172 -5.01 17.65 7.70
N LEU A 173 -6.26 17.28 8.02
CA LEU A 173 -7.26 18.24 8.54
C LEU A 173 -6.93 18.72 9.96
N LYS A 174 -6.40 17.86 10.84
CA LYS A 174 -5.96 18.21 12.19
C LYS A 174 -4.80 19.21 12.23
N ILE A 175 -3.92 19.20 11.22
CA ILE A 175 -2.86 20.20 11.08
C ILE A 175 -3.40 21.46 10.40
N ALA A 176 -4.28 21.31 9.40
CA ALA A 176 -4.84 22.45 8.67
C ALA A 176 -5.82 23.29 9.49
N GLN A 177 -6.51 22.72 10.49
CA GLN A 177 -7.45 23.45 11.35
C GLN A 177 -6.79 24.47 12.29
N ASP A 178 -5.50 24.27 12.60
CA ASP A 178 -4.73 25.12 13.51
C ASP A 178 -4.16 26.37 12.80
N LEU A 179 -4.36 26.50 11.48
CA LEU A 179 -3.93 27.66 10.68
C LEU A 179 -4.85 28.86 10.91
N GLU A 180 -4.29 30.07 11.05
CA GLU A 180 -5.02 31.27 11.48
C GLU A 180 -6.10 31.74 10.49
N MET A 181 -6.01 31.31 9.22
CA MET A 181 -6.99 31.60 8.17
C MET A 181 -8.02 30.47 7.96
N TYR A 182 -7.91 29.35 8.69
CA TYR A 182 -8.76 28.18 8.47
C TYR A 182 -10.24 28.47 8.80
N GLY A 183 -11.11 28.24 7.81
CA GLY A 183 -12.56 28.43 7.95
C GLY A 183 -13.02 29.89 8.11
N VAL A 184 -12.12 30.87 8.03
CA VAL A 184 -12.44 32.29 8.15
C VAL A 184 -12.95 32.83 6.82
N ASN A 185 -14.20 33.30 6.79
CA ASN A 185 -14.78 33.95 5.62
C ASN A 185 -14.51 35.46 5.70
N TYR A 186 -13.60 35.99 4.86
CA TYR A 186 -13.21 37.40 4.88
C TYR A 186 -14.10 38.28 4.00
N PHE A 187 -14.57 39.40 4.57
CA PHE A 187 -15.33 40.44 3.87
C PHE A 187 -14.67 41.80 4.08
N SER A 188 -14.46 42.57 3.01
CA SER A 188 -13.97 43.95 3.14
C SER A 188 -15.08 44.85 3.68
N ILE A 189 -14.76 45.61 4.73
CA ILE A 189 -15.66 46.53 5.43
C ILE A 189 -14.99 47.88 5.65
N LYS A 190 -15.78 48.91 5.99
CA LYS A 190 -15.26 50.22 6.41
C LYS A 190 -15.84 50.62 7.76
N ASN A 191 -15.00 51.16 8.64
CA ASN A 191 -15.46 51.69 9.93
C ASN A 191 -16.10 53.09 9.77
N LYS A 192 -16.69 53.63 10.83
CA LYS A 192 -17.30 54.99 10.83
C LYS A 192 -16.33 56.15 10.54
N LYS A 193 -15.00 55.90 10.59
CA LYS A 193 -13.94 56.86 10.22
C LYS A 193 -13.45 56.68 8.78
N GLY A 194 -14.05 55.77 8.00
CA GLY A 194 -13.68 55.47 6.63
C GLY A 194 -12.49 54.52 6.45
N SER A 195 -11.86 54.03 7.53
CA SER A 195 -10.74 53.09 7.43
C SER A 195 -11.23 51.74 6.89
N GLU A 196 -10.50 51.20 5.92
CA GLU A 196 -10.74 49.86 5.37
C GLU A 196 -10.19 48.79 6.34
N LEU A 197 -10.97 47.72 6.53
CA LEU A 197 -10.70 46.63 7.45
C LEU A 197 -11.29 45.33 6.86
N TRP A 198 -10.86 44.19 7.38
CA TRP A 198 -11.50 42.90 7.09
C TRP A 198 -12.39 42.46 8.25
N LEU A 199 -13.57 41.96 7.92
CA LEU A 199 -14.43 41.17 8.81
C LEU A 199 -14.23 39.69 8.46
N GLY A 200 -13.61 38.92 9.35
CA GLY A 200 -13.64 37.46 9.30
C GLY A 200 -14.90 36.92 9.99
N VAL A 201 -15.49 35.88 9.40
CA VAL A 201 -16.67 35.18 9.94
C VAL A 201 -16.35 33.69 9.97
N ASP A 202 -16.33 33.12 11.18
CA ASP A 202 -15.85 31.77 11.46
C ASP A 202 -16.79 31.02 12.45
N ALA A 203 -16.41 29.80 12.84
CA ALA A 203 -17.20 28.95 13.72
C ALA A 203 -17.24 29.40 15.19
N LEU A 204 -16.35 30.31 15.61
CA LEU A 204 -16.19 30.79 16.99
C LEU A 204 -16.80 32.19 17.20
N GLY A 205 -16.73 33.06 16.18
CA GLY A 205 -17.32 34.39 16.25
C GLY A 205 -17.23 35.24 14.99
N LEU A 206 -17.17 36.56 15.23
CA LEU A 206 -16.82 37.59 14.26
C LEU A 206 -15.49 38.22 14.64
N ASN A 207 -14.56 38.33 13.70
CA ASN A 207 -13.21 38.85 13.92
C ASN A 207 -12.92 40.05 13.03
N ILE A 208 -12.25 41.08 13.55
CA ILE A 208 -11.88 42.31 12.84
C ILE A 208 -10.37 42.35 12.67
N TYR A 209 -9.91 42.51 11.42
CA TYR A 209 -8.49 42.55 11.06
C TYR A 209 -8.15 43.86 10.32
N GLU A 210 -6.87 44.24 10.31
CA GLU A 210 -6.37 45.38 9.54
C GLU A 210 -6.26 45.05 8.06
N GLN A 211 -6.36 46.06 7.18
CA GLN A 211 -6.35 45.83 5.72
C GLN A 211 -5.12 45.04 5.21
N ASN A 212 -3.98 45.15 5.94
CA ASN A 212 -2.68 44.59 5.57
C ASN A 212 -2.33 43.27 6.28
N ASP A 213 -3.12 42.84 7.28
CA ASP A 213 -2.88 41.62 8.05
C ASP A 213 -4.21 40.85 8.17
N ARG A 214 -4.28 39.64 7.62
CA ARG A 214 -5.45 38.75 7.70
C ARG A 214 -5.23 37.57 8.66
N LEU A 215 -4.05 37.45 9.27
CA LEU A 215 -3.69 36.41 10.23
C LEU A 215 -4.11 36.84 11.63
N THR A 216 -3.74 38.05 12.07
CA THR A 216 -3.94 38.49 13.45
C THR A 216 -5.25 39.28 13.62
N PRO A 217 -6.29 38.74 14.29
CA PRO A 217 -7.48 39.52 14.61
C PRO A 217 -7.15 40.57 15.68
N LYS A 218 -7.59 41.81 15.46
CA LYS A 218 -7.42 42.93 16.39
C LYS A 218 -8.54 43.01 17.42
N ILE A 219 -9.75 42.56 17.04
CA ILE A 219 -10.94 42.51 17.91
C ILE A 219 -11.76 41.28 17.54
N GLY A 220 -12.07 40.43 18.52
CA GLY A 220 -12.95 39.26 18.34
C GLY A 220 -14.24 39.36 19.15
N PHE A 221 -15.34 38.86 18.58
CA PHE A 221 -16.67 38.83 19.17
C PHE A 221 -17.22 37.39 19.12
N PRO A 222 -17.07 36.60 20.20
CA PRO A 222 -17.56 35.21 20.26
C PRO A 222 -19.08 35.10 20.07
N TRP A 223 -19.55 33.99 19.47
CA TRP A 223 -20.98 33.75 19.25
C TRP A 223 -21.84 33.70 20.53
N THR A 224 -21.24 33.52 21.71
CA THR A 224 -21.89 33.63 23.04
C THR A 224 -22.29 35.06 23.40
N ASN A 225 -21.52 36.04 22.91
CA ASN A 225 -21.65 37.45 23.27
C ASN A 225 -22.51 38.22 22.24
N LEU A 226 -22.87 37.54 21.15
CA LEU A 226 -23.73 38.04 20.09
C LEU A 226 -25.13 37.43 20.24
N GLY A 227 -26.17 38.25 20.06
CA GLY A 227 -27.56 37.78 20.02
C GLY A 227 -27.81 36.79 18.87
N PRO A 228 -28.97 36.11 18.84
CA PRO A 228 -29.25 35.00 17.93
C PRO A 228 -29.07 35.38 16.46
N GLY A 229 -27.92 34.97 15.89
CA GLY A 229 -27.51 35.25 14.52
C GLY A 229 -27.74 34.06 13.57
N PRO A 230 -27.72 34.29 12.25
CA PRO A 230 -28.01 33.25 11.26
C PRO A 230 -26.85 32.26 11.07
N GLY A 231 -27.13 30.96 11.10
CA GLY A 231 -26.23 29.89 10.65
C GLY A 231 -25.10 29.55 11.62
N ASN A 232 -24.05 30.37 11.71
CA ASN A 232 -22.88 30.04 12.55
C ASN A 232 -23.25 29.93 14.04
N HIS A 233 -23.98 30.90 14.57
CA HIS A 233 -24.50 30.86 15.94
C HIS A 233 -25.46 29.67 16.16
N GLU A 234 -26.24 29.25 15.16
CA GLU A 234 -27.12 28.07 15.25
C GLU A 234 -26.31 26.77 15.37
N LEU A 235 -25.23 26.62 14.60
CA LEU A 235 -24.32 25.47 14.70
C LEU A 235 -23.51 25.50 15.99
N TYR A 236 -23.04 26.67 16.42
CA TYR A 236 -22.38 26.84 17.72
C TYR A 236 -23.30 26.39 18.87
N MET A 237 -24.54 26.88 18.88
CA MET A 237 -25.59 26.48 19.85
C MET A 237 -26.09 25.03 19.68
N ARG A 238 -25.68 24.33 18.62
CA ARG A 238 -25.85 22.87 18.45
C ARG A 238 -24.66 22.10 19.03
N ARG A 239 -23.42 22.60 18.92
CA ARG A 239 -22.22 22.03 19.60
C ARG A 239 -22.33 22.11 21.12
N SER A 240 -22.89 23.20 21.65
CA SER A 240 -23.09 23.40 23.11
C SER A 240 -24.19 22.51 23.74
N LYS A 241 -24.68 21.48 23.04
CA LYS A 241 -25.75 20.57 23.49
C LYS A 241 -25.33 19.12 23.25
N PRO A 242 -25.85 18.14 24.03
CA PRO A 242 -25.58 16.73 23.80
C PRO A 242 -25.98 16.27 22.38
N ASP A 243 -25.19 15.35 21.81
CA ASP A 243 -25.44 14.76 20.49
C ASP A 243 -26.88 14.24 20.36
N THR A 244 -27.55 14.58 19.26
CA THR A 244 -28.90 14.05 18.96
C THR A 244 -28.83 12.56 18.64
N ILE A 245 -29.94 11.83 18.83
CA ILE A 245 -30.01 10.38 18.57
C ILE A 245 -29.50 10.02 17.17
N GLU A 246 -29.81 10.83 16.15
CA GLU A 246 -29.29 10.65 14.79
C GLU A 246 -27.76 10.77 14.71
N VAL A 247 -27.16 11.76 15.39
CA VAL A 247 -25.70 11.93 15.44
C VAL A 247 -25.04 10.79 16.23
N GLN A 248 -25.65 10.33 17.32
CA GLN A 248 -25.17 9.17 18.08
C GLN A 248 -25.20 7.89 17.22
N GLN A 249 -26.26 7.68 16.45
CA GLN A 249 -26.38 6.57 15.48
C GLN A 249 -25.34 6.68 14.36
N MET A 250 -25.10 7.89 13.81
CA MET A 250 -24.06 8.11 12.80
C MET A 250 -22.66 7.82 13.37
N LYS A 251 -22.35 8.27 14.59
CA LYS A 251 -21.08 7.98 15.27
C LYS A 251 -20.92 6.49 15.63
N ALA A 252 -22.01 5.77 15.90
CA ALA A 252 -21.97 4.32 16.07
C ALA A 252 -21.67 3.61 14.75
N GLN A 253 -22.46 3.90 13.71
CA GLN A 253 -22.29 3.36 12.37
C GLN A 253 -20.87 3.59 11.81
N ALA A 254 -20.34 4.82 11.91
CA ALA A 254 -19.00 5.14 11.41
C ALA A 254 -17.88 4.39 12.16
N ARG A 255 -18.04 4.12 13.47
CA ARG A 255 -17.08 3.29 14.23
C ARG A 255 -17.16 1.81 13.83
N GLU A 256 -18.36 1.29 13.58
CA GLU A 256 -18.56 -0.09 13.11
C GLU A 256 -17.98 -0.26 11.69
N GLU A 257 -18.24 0.69 10.78
CA GLU A 257 -17.69 0.72 9.42
C GLU A 257 -16.16 0.85 9.42
N LYS A 258 -15.58 1.75 10.24
CA LYS A 258 -14.12 1.85 10.39
C LYS A 258 -13.51 0.56 10.95
N HIS A 259 -14.07 -0.01 12.02
CA HIS A 259 -13.55 -1.23 12.60
C HIS A 259 -13.64 -2.43 11.62
N GLN A 260 -14.69 -2.50 10.82
CA GLN A 260 -14.80 -3.50 9.75
C GLN A 260 -13.70 -3.34 8.69
N LYS A 261 -13.40 -2.10 8.26
CA LYS A 261 -12.27 -1.81 7.36
C LYS A 261 -10.92 -2.19 7.95
N GLU A 262 -10.67 -1.86 9.22
CA GLU A 262 -9.43 -2.23 9.93
C GLU A 262 -9.23 -3.75 9.95
N MET A 263 -10.29 -4.51 10.27
CA MET A 263 -10.27 -5.97 10.30
C MET A 263 -10.08 -6.59 8.91
N GLU A 264 -10.67 -6.02 7.86
CA GLU A 264 -10.44 -6.45 6.47
C GLU A 264 -9.01 -6.13 6.01
N TYR A 265 -8.48 -4.95 6.34
CA TYR A 265 -7.10 -4.56 6.02
C TYR A 265 -6.09 -5.49 6.71
N ALA A 266 -6.27 -5.75 8.01
CA ALA A 266 -5.45 -6.69 8.77
C ALA A 266 -5.54 -8.11 8.22
N LEU A 267 -6.71 -8.58 7.77
CA LEU A 267 -6.86 -9.89 7.13
C LEU A 267 -6.12 -9.96 5.78
N LEU A 268 -6.22 -8.91 4.96
CA LEU A 268 -5.53 -8.80 3.68
C LEU A 268 -4.01 -8.71 3.83
N GLU A 269 -3.53 -7.97 4.84
CA GLU A 269 -2.11 -7.84 5.14
C GLU A 269 -1.53 -9.17 5.67
N ASN A 270 -2.24 -9.87 6.56
CA ASN A 270 -1.89 -11.21 7.00
C ASN A 270 -1.89 -12.24 5.84
N LYS A 271 -2.78 -12.07 4.86
CA LYS A 271 -2.78 -12.88 3.63
C LYS A 271 -1.54 -12.61 2.78
N LYS A 272 -1.19 -11.34 2.54
CA LYS A 272 0.06 -10.95 1.84
C LYS A 272 1.30 -11.53 2.52
N LYS A 273 1.45 -11.34 3.83
CA LYS A 273 2.57 -11.87 4.64
C LYS A 273 2.70 -13.39 4.53
N LYS A 274 1.58 -14.12 4.52
CA LYS A 274 1.58 -15.59 4.30
C LYS A 274 1.97 -15.98 2.87
N GLN A 275 1.57 -15.21 1.86
CA GLN A 275 1.99 -15.45 0.47
C GLN A 275 3.49 -15.20 0.29
N GLU A 276 4.03 -14.10 0.82
CA GLU A 276 5.45 -13.77 0.79
C GLU A 276 6.33 -14.82 1.49
N MET A 277 5.88 -15.33 2.64
CA MET A 277 6.58 -16.43 3.34
C MET A 277 6.54 -17.75 2.56
N ALA A 278 5.40 -18.10 1.95
CA ALA A 278 5.28 -19.30 1.13
C ALA A 278 6.09 -19.20 -0.19
N GLU A 279 6.26 -18.00 -0.73
CA GLU A 279 7.09 -17.74 -1.91
C GLU A 279 8.58 -17.93 -1.59
N LYS A 280 9.07 -17.37 -0.48
CA LYS A 280 10.45 -17.61 0.01
C LYS A 280 10.71 -19.06 0.39
N GLU A 281 9.72 -19.75 0.97
CA GLU A 281 9.82 -21.19 1.26
C GLU A 281 9.90 -22.01 -0.04
N LYS A 282 9.09 -21.66 -1.05
CA LYS A 282 9.16 -22.27 -2.39
C LYS A 282 10.52 -22.02 -3.05
N GLU A 283 11.06 -20.80 -3.02
CA GLU A 283 12.40 -20.49 -3.57
C GLU A 283 13.49 -21.36 -2.91
N LYS A 284 13.44 -21.51 -1.58
CA LYS A 284 14.37 -22.37 -0.84
C LYS A 284 14.24 -23.86 -1.24
N ILE A 285 13.01 -24.35 -1.40
CA ILE A 285 12.74 -25.71 -1.88
C ILE A 285 13.22 -25.91 -3.33
N GLU A 286 13.09 -24.89 -4.19
CA GLU A 286 13.58 -24.92 -5.58
C GLU A 286 15.13 -25.02 -5.58
N GLN A 287 15.83 -24.25 -4.75
CA GLN A 287 17.29 -24.30 -4.59
C GLN A 287 17.77 -25.66 -4.04
N GLU A 288 17.16 -26.18 -2.97
CA GLU A 288 17.50 -27.50 -2.40
C GLU A 288 17.28 -28.64 -3.40
N LYS A 289 16.23 -28.54 -4.21
CA LYS A 289 15.89 -29.47 -5.30
C LYS A 289 16.90 -29.42 -6.44
N GLU A 290 17.44 -28.25 -6.79
CA GLU A 290 18.55 -28.16 -7.75
C GLU A 290 19.85 -28.78 -7.19
N GLU A 291 20.20 -28.49 -5.94
CA GLU A 291 21.38 -29.07 -5.29
C GLU A 291 21.31 -30.62 -5.19
N GLN A 292 20.14 -31.16 -4.82
CA GLN A 292 19.89 -32.60 -4.84
C GLN A 292 19.99 -33.19 -6.25
N ARG A 293 19.53 -32.45 -7.27
CA ARG A 293 19.59 -32.89 -8.67
C ARG A 293 21.01 -32.95 -9.20
N GLU A 294 21.91 -32.07 -8.75
CA GLU A 294 23.33 -32.16 -9.08
C GLU A 294 24.03 -33.32 -8.37
N LYS A 295 23.74 -33.54 -7.09
CA LYS A 295 24.23 -34.70 -6.33
C LYS A 295 23.81 -36.02 -6.97
N LEU A 296 22.57 -36.14 -7.45
CA LEU A 296 22.09 -37.31 -8.18
C LEU A 296 22.87 -37.57 -9.47
N LYS A 297 23.12 -36.55 -10.31
CA LYS A 297 23.97 -36.71 -11.52
C LYS A 297 25.38 -37.21 -11.19
N GLN A 298 25.99 -36.69 -10.12
CA GLN A 298 27.32 -37.12 -9.67
C GLN A 298 27.32 -38.59 -9.24
N ILE A 299 26.29 -39.02 -8.51
CA ILE A 299 26.11 -40.42 -8.08
C ILE A 299 25.85 -41.34 -9.28
N GLU A 300 25.04 -40.92 -10.26
CA GLU A 300 24.82 -41.67 -11.50
C GLU A 300 26.12 -41.85 -12.30
N GLU A 301 26.94 -40.80 -12.44
CA GLU A 301 28.22 -40.87 -13.14
C GLU A 301 29.24 -41.76 -12.41
N GLN A 302 29.32 -41.67 -11.08
CA GLN A 302 30.16 -42.54 -10.24
C GLN A 302 29.71 -44.00 -10.33
N THR A 303 28.40 -44.25 -10.27
CA THR A 303 27.82 -45.60 -10.36
C THR A 303 28.10 -46.23 -11.72
N LYS A 304 27.96 -45.46 -12.80
CA LYS A 304 28.30 -45.91 -14.16
C LYS A 304 29.78 -46.26 -14.30
N LYS A 305 30.69 -45.44 -13.75
CA LYS A 305 32.14 -45.73 -13.73
C LYS A 305 32.44 -47.01 -12.95
N ALA A 306 31.88 -47.17 -11.76
CA ALA A 306 32.05 -48.37 -10.95
C ALA A 306 31.48 -49.64 -11.62
N GLN A 307 30.38 -49.53 -12.37
CA GLN A 307 29.87 -50.63 -13.19
C GLN A 307 30.84 -51.00 -14.32
N GLN A 308 31.39 -50.02 -15.05
CA GLN A 308 32.37 -50.27 -16.11
C GLN A 308 33.67 -50.90 -15.56
N GLU A 309 34.17 -50.43 -14.41
CA GLU A 309 35.32 -51.04 -13.73
C GLU A 309 35.03 -52.49 -13.28
N LEU A 310 33.81 -52.78 -12.83
CA LEU A 310 33.38 -54.13 -12.44
C LEU A 310 33.23 -55.08 -13.64
N GLU A 311 32.72 -54.58 -14.77
CA GLU A 311 32.66 -55.30 -16.06
C GLU A 311 34.08 -55.62 -16.56
N GLU A 312 35.01 -54.66 -16.49
CA GLU A 312 36.42 -54.92 -16.82
C GLU A 312 37.07 -55.93 -15.87
N GLN A 313 36.86 -55.82 -14.55
CA GLN A 313 37.41 -56.77 -13.58
C GLN A 313 36.87 -58.19 -13.79
N THR A 314 35.57 -58.33 -14.07
CA THR A 314 34.95 -59.64 -14.33
C THR A 314 35.39 -60.24 -15.67
N HIS A 315 35.61 -59.43 -16.71
CA HIS A 315 36.23 -59.89 -17.96
C HIS A 315 37.65 -60.43 -17.74
N ARG A 316 38.51 -59.63 -17.09
CA ARG A 316 39.90 -60.02 -16.79
C ARG A 316 39.97 -61.29 -15.93
N ALA A 317 39.05 -61.46 -14.97
CA ALA A 317 38.95 -62.67 -14.16
C ALA A 317 38.55 -63.91 -14.99
N LEU A 318 37.62 -63.76 -15.95
CA LEU A 318 37.23 -64.81 -16.89
C LEU A 318 38.39 -65.24 -17.82
N GLU A 319 39.20 -64.28 -18.29
CA GLU A 319 40.40 -64.56 -19.10
C GLU A 319 41.42 -65.37 -18.30
N LEU A 320 41.73 -64.93 -17.07
CA LEU A 320 42.63 -65.66 -16.16
C LEU A 320 42.12 -67.06 -15.83
N GLU A 321 40.80 -67.25 -15.67
CA GLU A 321 40.22 -68.59 -15.44
C GLU A 321 40.35 -69.49 -16.69
N GLN A 322 40.22 -68.93 -17.90
CA GLN A 322 40.50 -69.67 -19.13
C GLN A 322 41.98 -70.05 -19.26
N GLU A 323 42.92 -69.14 -18.94
CA GLU A 323 44.35 -69.45 -18.94
C GLU A 323 44.69 -70.53 -17.92
N GLN A 324 44.14 -70.48 -16.71
CA GLN A 324 44.32 -71.53 -15.72
C GLN A 324 43.78 -72.88 -16.21
N LYS A 325 42.61 -72.92 -16.87
CA LYS A 325 42.06 -74.14 -17.48
C LYS A 325 42.95 -74.68 -18.61
N ARG A 326 43.54 -73.81 -19.43
CA ARG A 326 44.52 -74.19 -20.48
C ARG A 326 45.80 -74.77 -19.85
N ALA A 327 46.39 -74.08 -18.88
CA ALA A 327 47.60 -74.50 -18.18
C ALA A 327 47.40 -75.81 -17.41
N GLN A 328 46.25 -76.00 -16.74
CA GLN A 328 45.88 -77.28 -16.14
C GLN A 328 45.75 -78.39 -17.18
N SER A 329 45.11 -78.14 -18.33
CA SER A 329 45.01 -79.12 -19.41
C SER A 329 46.38 -79.54 -19.94
N GLU A 330 47.33 -78.61 -20.06
CA GLU A 330 48.69 -78.89 -20.51
C GLU A 330 49.53 -79.60 -19.45
N ALA A 331 49.46 -79.18 -18.19
CA ALA A 331 50.06 -79.89 -17.07
C ALA A 331 49.53 -81.33 -16.96
N GLU A 332 48.24 -81.56 -17.21
CA GLU A 332 47.64 -82.89 -17.17
C GLU A 332 48.05 -83.75 -18.39
N LYS A 333 48.16 -83.17 -19.59
CA LYS A 333 48.76 -83.83 -20.77
C LYS A 333 50.22 -84.21 -20.52
N LEU A 334 51.01 -83.30 -19.96
CA LEU A 334 52.41 -83.53 -19.57
C LEU A 334 52.51 -84.64 -18.52
N ALA A 335 51.69 -84.60 -17.46
CA ALA A 335 51.62 -85.65 -16.44
C ALA A 335 51.23 -87.02 -17.03
N LYS A 336 50.27 -87.05 -17.97
CA LYS A 336 49.89 -88.27 -18.72
C LYS A 336 51.04 -88.78 -19.59
N ASN A 337 51.84 -87.91 -20.21
CA ASN A 337 53.03 -88.28 -20.97
C ASN A 337 54.17 -88.78 -20.08
N VAL A 338 54.42 -88.16 -18.92
CA VAL A 338 55.37 -88.66 -17.92
C VAL A 338 54.93 -90.02 -17.35
N LYS A 339 53.62 -90.25 -17.15
CA LYS A 339 53.08 -91.58 -16.79
C LYS A 339 53.24 -92.62 -17.91
N LYS A 340 53.17 -92.22 -19.20
CA LYS A 340 53.49 -93.11 -20.33
C LYS A 340 54.98 -93.47 -20.38
N LEU A 341 55.87 -92.50 -20.17
CA LEU A 341 57.32 -92.70 -20.11
C LEU A 341 57.74 -93.56 -18.90
N LYS A 342 57.00 -93.49 -17.77
CA LYS A 342 57.16 -94.35 -16.59
C LYS A 342 56.36 -95.67 -16.66
N ARG A 343 55.98 -96.16 -17.85
CA ARG A 343 55.46 -97.55 -17.99
C ARG A 343 56.61 -98.56 -17.81
N PRO A 344 56.48 -99.55 -16.91
CA PRO A 344 57.54 -100.53 -16.69
C PRO A 344 57.69 -101.48 -17.90
N ARG A 345 58.94 -101.78 -18.27
CA ARG A 345 59.25 -102.93 -19.15
C ARG A 345 58.75 -104.21 -18.46
N ARG A 346 57.95 -105.03 -19.15
CA ARG A 346 57.56 -106.35 -18.62
C ARG A 346 58.79 -107.29 -18.60
N PRO A 347 58.97 -108.12 -17.55
CA PRO A 347 60.14 -108.98 -17.40
C PRO A 347 60.04 -110.23 -18.28
N CYS A 348 61.20 -110.72 -18.76
CA CYS A 348 61.30 -111.99 -19.47
C CYS A 348 62.01 -113.04 -18.60
N CYS A 349 61.21 -113.95 -18.03
CA CYS A 349 61.51 -115.34 -17.63
C CYS A 349 62.80 -115.71 -16.85
N ARG A 350 62.56 -116.31 -15.67
CA ARG A 350 63.20 -117.56 -15.14
C ARG A 350 64.66 -117.47 -14.60
N LEU A 351 65.12 -118.25 -13.61
CA LEU A 351 64.57 -119.35 -12.75
C LEU A 351 65.01 -119.10 -11.24
N PRO A 352 64.81 -119.99 -10.23
CA PRO A 352 64.59 -119.58 -8.83
C PRO A 352 65.73 -119.86 -7.82
N GLY A 353 65.66 -119.25 -6.62
CA GLY A 353 66.57 -119.52 -5.50
C GLY A 353 66.10 -119.05 -4.10
N THR A 354 65.69 -120.01 -3.27
CA THR A 354 65.89 -120.10 -1.80
C THR A 354 65.73 -118.89 -0.82
N ARG A 355 64.67 -119.01 0.02
CA ARG A 355 64.66 -119.00 1.51
C ARG A 355 64.92 -117.73 2.37
N ARG A 356 64.26 -117.77 3.56
CA ARG A 356 64.38 -116.94 4.81
C ARG A 356 63.81 -115.52 4.69
N ARG A 357 62.93 -115.05 5.60
CA ARG A 357 62.85 -114.98 7.09
C ARG A 357 63.72 -113.87 7.72
N SER A 358 63.12 -112.68 7.91
CA SER A 358 63.01 -111.92 9.18
C SER A 358 62.08 -110.70 8.91
N ARG A 359 61.21 -110.12 9.78
CA ARG A 359 61.29 -109.74 11.21
C ARG A 359 62.42 -108.72 11.46
N ASN A 360 62.19 -107.47 11.85
CA ASN A 360 61.26 -106.95 12.86
C ASN A 360 60.74 -105.53 12.52
N ASN A 361 59.75 -105.09 13.31
CA ASN A 361 59.29 -103.72 13.58
C ASN A 361 59.01 -102.83 12.36
#